data_AF-A0A843EAQ4-F1
#
_entry.id   AF-A0A843EAQ4-F1
#
_cell.length_a   1.000
_cell.length_b   1.000
_cell.length_c   1.000
_cell.angle_alpha   90.00
_cell.angle_beta   90.00
_cell.angle_gamma   90.00
#
_symmetry.space_group_name_H-M   'P 1'
#
loop_
_entity.id
_entity.type
_entity.pdbx_description
1 polymer ?
#
loop_
_entity_poly.entity_id
_entity_poly.type
_entity_poly.pdbx_seq_one_letter_code
_entity_poly.pdbx_strand_id
1 'polypeptide(L)'
;MGFEDLVSKMNEKNQFEKVCVDQGVIDSVVFYSKKSYPNEFLAMFDGHVKDKVLYITGLLFLPSERSHTSATFNDWMIPPNQ
;
A
#
# COMPACT_ATOMS: atom_id res chain seq x y z
N MET A 1 4.46 30.40 -0.24
CA MET A 1 4.84 29.14 0.45
C MET A 1 4.43 28.01 -0.47
N GLY A 2 5.40 27.34 -1.10
CA GLY A 2 5.17 26.43 -2.22
C GLY A 2 4.92 24.99 -1.77
N PHE A 3 4.21 24.24 -2.61
CA PHE A 3 3.90 22.81 -2.49
C PHE A 3 5.12 21.95 -2.09
N GLU A 4 6.31 22.28 -2.61
CA GLU A 4 7.61 21.70 -2.24
C GLU A 4 7.88 21.70 -0.72
N ASP A 5 7.55 22.81 -0.04
CA ASP A 5 7.77 22.99 1.41
C ASP A 5 6.74 22.20 2.25
N LEU A 6 5.61 21.83 1.63
CA LEU A 6 4.60 20.96 2.24
C LEU A 6 5.02 19.49 2.12
N VAL A 7 5.52 19.08 0.95
CA VAL A 7 6.02 17.72 0.69
C VAL A 7 7.26 17.42 1.55
N SER A 8 8.19 18.36 1.67
CA SER A 8 9.38 18.20 2.53
C SER A 8 9.01 18.04 4.01
N LYS A 9 8.07 18.84 4.53
CA LYS A 9 7.56 18.74 5.91
C LYS A 9 6.78 17.45 6.18
N MET A 10 6.13 16.86 5.18
CA MET A 10 5.52 15.53 5.29
C MET A 10 6.60 14.43 5.34
N ASN A 11 7.71 14.61 4.63
CA ASN A 11 8.83 13.66 4.61
C ASN A 11 9.59 13.59 5.95
N GLU A 12 9.74 14.70 6.67
CA GLU A 12 10.40 14.70 7.99
C GLU A 12 9.58 13.98 9.08
N LYS A 13 8.25 13.99 8.97
CA LYS A 13 7.35 13.32 9.94
C LYS A 13 7.18 11.82 9.70
N ASN A 14 7.54 11.32 8.52
CA ASN A 14 7.27 9.96 8.07
C ASN A 14 8.52 9.07 7.97
N GLN A 15 9.61 9.42 8.67
CA GLN A 15 10.77 8.55 8.76
C GLN A 15 10.50 7.42 9.75
N PHE A 16 10.33 6.20 9.22
CA PHE A 16 10.26 4.98 10.02
C PHE A 16 11.66 4.39 10.18
N GLU A 17 12.02 4.01 11.40
CA GLU A 17 13.30 3.34 11.70
C GLU A 17 13.18 1.82 11.53
N LYS A 18 11.94 1.29 11.54
CA LYS A 18 11.64 -0.13 11.38
C LYS A 18 10.27 -0.34 10.74
N VAL A 19 10.14 -1.41 9.96
CA VAL A 19 8.85 -1.92 9.46
C VAL A 19 8.63 -3.32 10.01
N CYS A 20 7.48 -3.54 10.62
CA CYS A 20 7.02 -4.84 11.10
C CYS A 20 5.82 -5.25 10.25
N VAL A 21 5.83 -6.46 9.70
CA VAL A 21 4.73 -6.97 8.87
C VAL A 21 4.19 -8.22 9.52
N ASP A 22 2.88 -8.26 9.73
CA ASP A 22 2.22 -9.45 10.26
C ASP A 22 2.38 -10.62 9.28
N GLN A 23 2.66 -11.81 9.80
CA GLN A 23 2.88 -13.00 8.97
C GLN A 23 1.68 -13.29 8.06
N GLY A 24 0.46 -13.09 8.54
CA GLY A 24 -0.76 -13.28 7.73
C GLY A 24 -0.84 -12.34 6.52
N VAL A 25 -0.26 -11.13 6.62
CA VAL A 25 -0.15 -10.21 5.47
C VAL A 25 0.85 -10.77 4.45
N ILE A 26 2.00 -11.26 4.89
CA ILE A 26 2.99 -11.91 4.02
C ILE A 26 2.39 -13.12 3.31
N ASP A 27 1.70 -13.98 4.05
CA ASP A 27 1.05 -15.19 3.51
C ASP A 27 0.00 -14.82 2.46
N SER A 28 -0.76 -13.75 2.70
CA SER A 28 -1.72 -13.21 1.74
C SER A 28 -1.02 -12.72 0.47
N VAL A 29 0.01 -11.89 0.60
CA VAL A 29 0.79 -11.39 -0.56
C VAL A 29 1.28 -12.56 -1.42
N VAL A 30 1.88 -13.59 -0.80
CA VAL A 30 2.35 -14.79 -1.51
C VAL A 30 1.20 -15.53 -2.20
N PHE A 31 0.07 -15.74 -1.51
CA PHE A 31 -1.09 -16.41 -2.07
C PHE A 31 -1.62 -15.70 -3.31
N TYR A 32 -1.84 -14.38 -3.22
CA TYR A 32 -2.39 -13.60 -4.32
C TYR A 32 -1.41 -13.38 -5.46
N SER A 33 -0.10 -13.33 -5.18
CA SER A 33 0.94 -13.34 -6.21
C SER A 33 0.86 -14.60 -7.06
N LYS A 34 0.75 -15.78 -6.42
CA LYS A 34 0.60 -17.06 -7.12
C LYS A 34 -0.71 -17.16 -7.89
N LYS A 35 -1.81 -16.67 -7.32
CA LYS A 35 -3.13 -16.67 -7.96
C LYS A 35 -3.23 -15.74 -9.16
N SER A 36 -2.47 -14.64 -9.14
CA SER A 36 -2.54 -13.64 -10.20
C SER A 36 -1.65 -14.01 -11.39
N TYR A 37 -0.62 -14.84 -11.20
CA TYR A 37 0.24 -15.32 -12.27
C TYR A 37 -0.57 -15.87 -13.48
N PRO A 38 -0.26 -15.45 -14.72
CA PRO A 38 0.87 -14.63 -15.15
C PRO A 38 0.66 -13.11 -15.12
N ASN A 39 -0.45 -12.63 -14.54
CA ASN A 39 -0.79 -11.21 -14.44
C ASN A 39 -0.30 -10.60 -13.13
N GLU A 40 -0.15 -9.27 -13.14
CA GLU A 40 0.14 -8.48 -11.95
C GLU A 40 -1.11 -8.28 -11.07
N PHE A 41 -0.91 -7.91 -9.80
CA PHE A 41 -2.00 -7.48 -8.92
C PHE A 41 -1.58 -6.28 -8.10
N LEU A 42 -2.58 -5.52 -7.66
CA LEU A 42 -2.40 -4.35 -6.83
C LEU A 42 -3.26 -4.46 -5.58
N ALA A 43 -2.68 -4.08 -4.44
CA ALA A 43 -3.33 -4.06 -3.14
C ALA A 43 -2.73 -2.93 -2.29
N MET A 44 -3.48 -2.47 -1.30
CA MET A 44 -3.01 -1.51 -0.30
C MET A 44 -2.67 -2.23 1.00
N PHE A 45 -1.59 -1.82 1.64
CA PHE A 45 -1.30 -2.22 3.01
C PHE A 45 -2.07 -1.33 3.98
N ASP A 46 -2.70 -1.96 4.97
CA ASP A 46 -3.31 -1.29 6.12
C ASP A 46 -2.45 -1.51 7.37
N GLY A 47 -2.40 -0.51 8.24
CA GLY A 47 -1.46 -0.48 9.33
C GLY A 47 -1.43 0.83 10.10
N HIS A 48 -0.50 0.90 11.04
CA HIS A 48 -0.34 2.06 11.91
C HIS A 48 1.13 2.33 12.23
N VAL A 49 1.40 3.56 12.68
CA VAL A 49 2.72 3.99 13.10
C VAL A 49 2.73 4.12 14.62
N LYS A 50 3.72 3.52 15.27
CA LYS A 50 3.96 3.68 16.70
C LYS A 50 5.46 3.74 16.97
N ASP A 51 5.91 4.76 17.70
CA ASP A 51 7.31 4.94 18.09
C ASP A 51 8.30 4.83 16.91
N LYS A 52 7.97 5.47 15.78
CA LYS A 52 8.70 5.41 14.49
C LYS A 52 8.80 4.01 13.86
N VAL A 53 8.00 3.05 14.31
CA VAL A 53 7.86 1.74 13.70
C VAL A 53 6.55 1.70 12.91
N LEU A 54 6.62 1.34 11.63
CA LEU A 54 5.44 1.08 10.80
C LEU A 54 5.03 -0.38 10.98
N TYR A 55 3.82 -0.61 11.49
CA TYR A 55 3.21 -1.93 11.61
C TYR A 55 2.21 -2.12 10.50
N ILE A 56 2.48 -3.08 9.61
CA ILE A 56 1.59 -3.50 8.54
C ILE A 56 0.80 -4.72 9.02
N THR A 57 -0.49 -4.53 9.27
CA THR A 57 -1.37 -5.52 9.90
C THR A 57 -2.48 -6.00 8.96
N GLY A 58 -2.66 -5.35 7.81
CA GLY A 58 -3.71 -5.69 6.85
C GLY A 58 -3.28 -5.56 5.39
N LEU A 59 -4.05 -6.22 4.52
CA LEU A 59 -3.94 -6.14 3.06
C LEU A 59 -5.34 -5.95 2.48
N LEU A 60 -5.56 -4.82 1.81
CA LEU A 60 -6.81 -4.46 1.15
C LEU A 60 -6.68 -4.62 -0.37
N PHE A 61 -7.55 -5.44 -0.96
CA PHE A 61 -7.58 -5.63 -2.40
C PHE A 61 -8.30 -4.49 -3.07
N LEU A 62 -7.62 -3.89 -4.05
CA LEU A 62 -8.20 -2.86 -4.87
C LEU A 62 -8.85 -3.48 -6.12
N PRO A 63 -10.09 -3.08 -6.47
CA PRO A 63 -10.64 -3.39 -7.77
C PRO A 63 -9.72 -2.77 -8.83
N SER A 64 -9.05 -3.61 -9.60
CA SER A 64 -8.01 -3.20 -10.55
C SER A 64 -8.21 -3.93 -11.88
N GLU A 65 -7.89 -3.22 -12.96
CA GLU A 65 -7.63 -3.85 -14.25
C GLU A 65 -6.20 -4.39 -14.24
N ARG A 66 -6.06 -5.68 -14.56
CA ARG A 66 -4.81 -6.42 -14.44
C ARG A 66 -4.35 -6.89 -15.81
N SER A 67 -3.06 -6.72 -16.08
CA SER A 67 -2.40 -7.20 -17.29
C SER A 67 -1.12 -7.95 -16.93
N HIS A 68 -0.43 -8.48 -17.95
CA HIS A 68 0.86 -9.14 -17.78
C HIS A 68 2.00 -8.21 -17.35
N THR A 69 1.84 -6.89 -17.49
CA THR A 69 2.92 -5.90 -17.27
C THR A 69 2.49 -4.69 -16.45
N SER A 70 1.24 -4.64 -16.00
CA SER A 70 0.71 -3.55 -15.19
C SER A 70 -0.56 -3.98 -14.49
N ALA A 71 -0.75 -3.50 -13.27
CA ALA A 71 -2.05 -3.41 -12.62
C ALA A 71 -2.40 -1.92 -12.44
N THR A 72 -3.49 -1.48 -13.07
CA THR A 72 -3.96 -0.10 -12.97
C THR A 72 -5.15 -0.05 -12.03
N PHE A 73 -5.13 0.93 -11.13
CA PHE A 73 -6.26 1.24 -10.29
C PHE A 73 -7.07 2.37 -10.89
N ASN A 74 -8.39 2.23 -10.88
CA ASN A 74 -9.31 3.27 -11.36
C ASN A 74 -9.73 4.12 -10.15
N ASP A 75 -9.15 5.31 -10.02
CA ASP A 75 -9.36 6.24 -8.89
C ASP A 75 -10.80 6.72 -8.76
N TRP A 76 -11.58 6.69 -9.85
CA TRP A 76 -13.03 6.92 -9.85
C TRP A 76 -13.81 5.91 -8.99
N MET A 77 -13.21 4.77 -8.63
CA MET A 77 -13.82 3.75 -7.77
C MET A 77 -13.51 3.93 -6.28
N ILE A 78 -12.66 4.90 -5.89
CA ILE A 78 -12.49 5.27 -4.49
C ILE A 78 -13.73 6.08 -4.08
N PRO A 79 -14.45 5.72 -2.99
CA PRO A 79 -15.57 6.50 -2.54
C PRO A 79 -15.10 7.93 -2.23
N PRO A 80 -15.78 8.96 -2.78
CA PRO A 80 -15.44 10.34 -2.46
C PRO A 80 -15.68 10.53 -0.95
N ASN A 81 -14.65 11.02 -0.25
CA ASN A 81 -14.65 11.47 1.15
C ASN A 81 -14.30 10.40 2.21
N GLN A 82 -13.09 9.81 2.12
CA GLN A 82 -12.39 9.32 3.32
C GLN A 82 -11.78 10.50 4.08
#